data_AF-A0AAN7ZDR9-F1
#
_entry.id   AF-A0AAN7ZDR9-F1
#
_cell.length_a   1.000
_cell.length_b   1.000
_cell.length_c   1.000
_cell.angle_alpha   90.00
_cell.angle_beta   90.00
_cell.angle_gamma   90.00
#
_symmetry.space_group_name_H-M   'P 1'
#
loop_
_entity.id
_entity.type
_entity.pdbx_description
1 polymer ?
#
loop_
_entity_poly.entity_id
_entity_poly.type
_entity_poly.pdbx_seq_one_letter_code
_entity_poly.pdbx_strand_id
1 'polypeptide(L)'
;MLASTSDGEKQPFKIIEIPLNKFKDEVIPHHRLTFQKYKVSLEKYINENNYNGIQKELRQKNNVTHQLKSLIYELDSLKNQVRESEVEKFDKNAVSLGDEIHKLVRDYLDLEIVARSKLKYYADHNLEDDTENLTLNNCQLELEDDFIDLKLYDEQRQLQRIENLNRDIQDVHHILKTFTSSPKNKSSW
;
A
#
# COMPACT_ATOMS: atom_id res chain seq x y z
N MET A 1 -24.01 4.50 34.43
CA MET A 1 -25.21 4.56 33.56
C MET A 1 -24.76 4.40 32.13
N LEU A 2 -25.53 3.62 31.37
CA LEU A 2 -25.19 3.02 30.08
C LEU A 2 -25.21 4.00 28.90
N ALA A 3 -24.35 3.68 27.92
CA ALA A 3 -24.46 3.83 26.47
C ALA A 3 -24.80 5.18 25.84
N SER A 4 -23.84 5.65 25.03
CA SER A 4 -24.11 6.24 23.69
C SER A 4 -22.82 6.16 22.87
N THR A 5 -22.37 4.95 22.54
CA THR A 5 -21.46 4.77 21.40
C THR A 5 -22.31 4.88 20.15
N SER A 6 -22.01 5.83 19.28
CA SER A 6 -22.75 6.13 18.05
C SER A 6 -22.61 4.99 17.04
N ASP A 7 -23.33 3.90 17.24
CA ASP A 7 -23.46 2.80 16.28
C ASP A 7 -24.41 3.15 15.11
N GLY A 8 -24.84 4.42 15.03
CA GLY A 8 -25.78 4.94 14.04
C GLY A 8 -25.16 5.37 12.70
N GLU A 9 -23.83 5.51 12.60
CA GLU A 9 -23.15 6.00 11.38
C GLU A 9 -22.34 4.93 10.63
N LYS A 10 -22.11 3.76 11.24
CA LYS A 10 -21.32 2.67 10.63
C LYS A 10 -22.18 1.78 9.73
N GLN A 11 -21.68 1.50 8.54
CA GLN A 11 -22.34 0.72 7.50
C GLN A 11 -22.02 -0.77 7.61
N PRO A 12 -22.96 -1.65 7.23
CA PRO A 12 -22.67 -3.07 7.10
C PRO A 12 -21.66 -3.33 5.98
N PHE A 13 -20.80 -4.34 6.17
CA PHE A 13 -19.74 -4.68 5.21
C PHE A 13 -20.26 -4.89 3.78
N LYS A 14 -21.48 -5.41 3.62
CA LYS A 14 -22.10 -5.65 2.31
C LYS A 14 -22.22 -4.38 1.43
N ILE A 15 -22.35 -3.20 2.03
CA ILE A 15 -22.38 -1.93 1.28
C ILE A 15 -20.97 -1.54 0.84
N ILE A 16 -19.99 -1.75 1.72
CA ILE A 16 -18.56 -1.47 1.50
C ILE A 16 -17.92 -2.48 0.54
N GLU A 17 -18.49 -3.66 0.37
CA GLU A 17 -18.05 -4.66 -0.59
C GLU A 17 -18.12 -4.17 -2.05
N ILE A 18 -19.05 -3.25 -2.36
CA ILE A 18 -19.20 -2.68 -3.71
C ILE A 18 -17.95 -1.88 -4.12
N PRO A 19 -17.50 -0.86 -3.37
CA PRO A 19 -16.27 -0.15 -3.73
C PRO A 19 -15.03 -1.05 -3.68
N LEU A 20 -14.96 -2.04 -2.77
CA LEU A 20 -13.84 -3.01 -2.75
C LEU A 20 -13.77 -3.85 -4.04
N ASN A 21 -14.91 -4.30 -4.55
CA ASN A 21 -14.95 -5.04 -5.82
C ASN A 21 -14.55 -4.14 -6.99
N LYS A 22 -14.97 -2.87 -6.99
CA LYS A 22 -14.51 -1.91 -8.02
C LYS A 22 -12.98 -1.74 -8.00
N PHE A 23 -12.38 -1.68 -6.82
CA PHE A 23 -10.93 -1.57 -6.68
C PHE A 23 -10.24 -2.79 -7.31
N LYS A 24 -10.75 -3.97 -6.97
CA LYS A 24 -10.23 -5.26 -7.41
C LYS A 24 -10.38 -5.48 -8.93
N ASP A 25 -11.56 -5.21 -9.47
CA ASP A 25 -11.94 -5.66 -10.81
C ASP A 25 -11.62 -4.62 -11.89
N GLU A 26 -11.53 -3.34 -11.54
CA GLU A 26 -11.33 -2.24 -12.50
C GLU A 26 -10.09 -1.39 -12.19
N VAL A 27 -10.01 -0.83 -10.99
CA VAL A 27 -9.05 0.24 -10.68
C VAL A 27 -7.61 -0.27 -10.61
N ILE A 28 -7.35 -1.31 -9.80
CA ILE A 28 -6.01 -1.89 -9.66
C ILE A 28 -5.53 -2.50 -10.99
N PRO A 29 -6.36 -3.28 -11.73
CA PRO A 29 -5.99 -3.74 -13.07
C PRO A 29 -5.64 -2.60 -14.03
N HIS A 30 -6.37 -1.49 -14.00
CA HIS A 30 -6.06 -0.31 -14.81
C HIS A 30 -4.68 0.25 -14.47
N HIS A 31 -4.38 0.48 -13.19
CA HIS A 31 -3.07 0.97 -12.77
C HIS A 31 -1.93 0.01 -13.12
N ARG A 32 -2.16 -1.30 -13.04
CA ARG A 32 -1.19 -2.32 -13.46
C ARG A 32 -0.88 -2.22 -14.96
N LEU A 33 -1.89 -2.05 -15.80
CA LEU A 33 -1.70 -1.85 -17.25
C LEU A 33 -0.97 -0.53 -17.54
N THR A 34 -1.32 0.53 -16.83
CA THR A 34 -0.64 1.83 -16.96
C THR A 34 0.83 1.74 -16.54
N PHE A 35 1.14 0.99 -15.48
CA PHE A 35 2.52 0.73 -15.05
C PHE A 35 3.32 -0.01 -16.12
N GLN A 36 2.76 -1.05 -16.75
CA GLN A 36 3.45 -1.76 -17.81
C GLN A 36 3.76 -0.86 -19.01
N LYS A 37 2.82 0.01 -19.40
CA LYS A 37 3.05 1.00 -20.45
C LYS A 37 4.15 1.99 -20.09
N TYR A 38 4.10 2.52 -18.86
CA TYR A 38 5.12 3.42 -18.33
C TYR A 38 6.51 2.78 -18.37
N LYS A 39 6.64 1.54 -17.88
CA LYS A 39 7.89 0.79 -17.90
C LYS A 39 8.46 0.65 -19.32
N VAL A 40 7.64 0.22 -20.27
CA VAL A 40 8.07 0.05 -21.68
C VAL A 40 8.48 1.38 -22.30
N SER A 41 7.70 2.45 -22.08
CA SER A 41 8.05 3.80 -22.56
C SER A 41 9.37 4.28 -21.99
N LEU A 42 9.56 4.11 -20.69
CA LEU A 42 10.76 4.55 -20.00
C LEU A 42 12.00 3.79 -20.47
N GLU A 43 11.92 2.46 -20.58
CA GLU A 43 12.99 1.61 -21.14
C GLU A 43 13.34 2.04 -22.57
N LYS A 44 12.33 2.32 -23.41
CA LYS A 44 12.53 2.83 -24.76
C LYS A 44 13.28 4.17 -24.74
N TYR A 45 12.84 5.15 -23.96
CA TYR A 45 13.48 6.47 -23.93
C TYR A 45 14.90 6.43 -23.36
N ILE A 46 15.16 5.57 -22.38
CA ILE A 46 16.52 5.33 -21.87
C ILE A 46 17.42 4.77 -22.98
N ASN A 47 16.95 3.78 -23.73
CA ASN A 47 17.73 3.16 -24.82
C ASN A 47 17.99 4.13 -25.97
N GLU A 48 17.05 5.03 -26.25
CA GLU A 48 17.17 6.06 -27.28
C GLU A 48 17.96 7.31 -26.81
N ASN A 49 18.42 7.35 -25.55
CA ASN A 49 18.95 8.54 -24.88
C ASN A 49 18.01 9.77 -25.01
N ASN A 50 16.70 9.53 -25.05
CA ASN A 50 15.68 10.57 -25.21
C ASN A 50 15.35 11.20 -23.86
N TYR A 51 16.15 12.18 -23.47
CA TYR A 51 16.06 12.91 -22.21
C TYR A 51 14.67 13.51 -21.96
N ASN A 52 14.14 14.24 -22.95
CA ASN A 52 12.82 14.85 -22.89
C ASN A 52 11.70 13.82 -22.68
N GLY A 53 11.84 12.64 -23.30
CA GLY A 53 10.94 11.51 -23.09
C GLY A 53 10.96 11.00 -21.65
N ILE A 54 12.16 10.80 -21.07
CA ILE A 54 12.33 10.35 -19.68
C ILE A 54 11.70 11.36 -18.70
N GLN A 55 11.99 12.65 -18.85
CA GLN A 55 11.42 13.67 -17.97
C GLN A 55 9.90 13.73 -18.04
N LYS A 56 9.33 13.64 -19.25
CA LYS A 56 7.88 13.68 -19.46
C LYS A 56 7.19 12.51 -18.77
N GLU A 57 7.76 11.31 -18.89
CA GLU A 57 7.25 10.12 -18.19
C GLU A 57 7.34 10.31 -16.67
N LEU A 58 8.46 10.82 -16.14
CA LEU A 58 8.59 11.10 -14.69
C LEU A 58 7.50 12.05 -14.17
N ARG A 59 7.19 13.14 -14.90
CA ARG A 59 6.09 14.04 -14.51
C ARG A 59 4.73 13.33 -14.51
N GLN A 60 4.49 12.44 -15.46
CA GLN A 60 3.25 11.67 -15.53
C GLN A 60 3.16 10.63 -14.39
N LYS A 61 4.28 10.02 -13.99
CA LYS A 61 4.36 9.09 -12.86
C LYS A 61 3.89 9.73 -11.56
N ASN A 62 4.27 10.98 -11.28
CA ASN A 62 3.89 11.64 -10.02
C ASN A 62 2.37 11.65 -9.85
N ASN A 63 1.62 11.98 -10.90
CA ASN A 63 0.16 11.94 -10.87
C ASN A 63 -0.39 10.54 -10.57
N VAL A 64 0.20 9.50 -11.16
CA VAL A 64 -0.24 8.10 -10.93
C VAL A 64 0.07 7.66 -9.51
N THR A 65 1.22 8.04 -8.96
CA THR A 65 1.61 7.71 -7.58
C THR A 65 0.67 8.36 -6.57
N HIS A 66 0.30 9.62 -6.80
CA HIS A 66 -0.71 10.32 -6.00
C HIS A 66 -2.08 9.62 -6.06
N GLN A 67 -2.50 9.15 -7.23
CA GLN A 67 -3.74 8.38 -7.36
C GLN A 67 -3.67 7.07 -6.56
N LEU A 68 -2.56 6.33 -6.63
CA LEU A 68 -2.36 5.12 -5.85
C LEU A 68 -2.38 5.38 -4.35
N LYS A 69 -1.74 6.47 -3.88
CA LYS A 69 -1.83 6.91 -2.47
C LYS A 69 -3.26 7.26 -2.06
N SER A 70 -4.02 7.95 -2.92
CA SER A 70 -5.44 8.22 -2.69
C SER A 70 -6.24 6.94 -2.48
N LEU A 71 -5.96 5.88 -3.25
CA LEU A 71 -6.63 4.59 -3.06
C LEU A 71 -6.33 3.95 -1.71
N ILE A 72 -5.12 4.13 -1.17
CA ILE A 72 -4.76 3.67 0.18
C ILE A 72 -5.60 4.40 1.22
N TYR A 73 -5.68 5.74 1.14
CA TYR A 73 -6.53 6.53 2.04
C TYR A 73 -8.01 6.18 1.90
N GLU A 74 -8.49 5.88 0.69
CA GLU A 74 -9.85 5.43 0.47
C GLU A 74 -10.11 4.07 1.13
N LEU A 75 -9.17 3.11 1.08
CA LEU A 75 -9.29 1.84 1.82
C LEU A 75 -9.40 2.07 3.33
N ASP A 76 -8.58 2.95 3.89
CA ASP A 76 -8.64 3.28 5.33
C ASP A 76 -9.95 3.99 5.70
N SER A 77 -10.44 4.88 4.83
CA SER A 77 -11.74 5.54 5.02
C SER A 77 -12.89 4.54 4.98
N LEU A 78 -12.87 3.59 4.04
CA LEU A 78 -13.86 2.51 3.98
C LEU A 78 -13.83 1.65 5.24
N LYS A 79 -12.64 1.33 5.77
CA LYS A 79 -12.48 0.59 7.03
C LYS A 79 -13.18 1.29 8.19
N ASN A 80 -13.00 2.61 8.31
CA ASN A 80 -13.60 3.41 9.39
C ASN A 80 -15.13 3.49 9.30
N GLN A 81 -15.70 3.26 8.12
CA GLN A 81 -17.14 3.23 7.90
C GLN A 81 -17.77 1.86 8.21
N VAL A 82 -16.98 0.78 8.35
CA VAL A 82 -17.50 -0.57 8.63
C VAL A 82 -17.86 -0.71 10.11
N ARG A 83 -18.97 -1.39 10.39
CA ARG A 83 -19.35 -1.83 11.76
C ARG A 83 -18.20 -2.55 12.43
N GLU A 84 -17.97 -2.26 13.71
CA GLU A 84 -16.80 -2.79 14.44
C GLU A 84 -16.73 -4.32 14.46
N SER A 85 -17.89 -4.99 14.54
CA SER A 85 -18.00 -6.45 14.46
C SER A 85 -17.64 -7.05 13.10
N GLU A 86 -17.62 -6.25 12.03
CA GLU A 86 -17.33 -6.68 10.66
C GLU A 86 -15.98 -6.18 10.13
N VAL A 87 -15.21 -5.42 10.94
CA VAL A 87 -13.88 -4.90 10.54
C VAL A 87 -12.92 -6.03 10.20
N GLU A 88 -12.95 -7.14 10.94
CA GLU A 88 -12.08 -8.30 10.64
C GLU A 88 -12.40 -8.90 9.27
N LYS A 89 -13.69 -8.91 8.88
CA LYS A 89 -14.12 -9.35 7.56
C LYS A 89 -13.67 -8.37 6.48
N PHE A 90 -13.73 -7.07 6.75
CA PHE A 90 -13.17 -6.05 5.87
C PHE A 90 -11.68 -6.28 5.65
N ASP A 91 -10.89 -6.40 6.72
CA ASP A 91 -9.44 -6.56 6.64
C ASP A 91 -9.06 -7.79 5.80
N LYS A 92 -9.76 -8.92 5.95
CA LYS A 92 -9.54 -10.13 5.13
C LYS A 92 -9.69 -9.88 3.63
N ASN A 93 -10.58 -8.99 3.22
CA ASN A 93 -10.83 -8.67 1.81
C ASN A 93 -9.94 -7.52 1.32
N ALA A 94 -9.67 -6.53 2.15
CA ALA A 94 -8.94 -5.32 1.81
C ALA A 94 -7.41 -5.49 1.85
N VAL A 95 -6.87 -6.40 2.67
CA VAL A 95 -5.41 -6.59 2.83
C VAL A 95 -4.73 -6.85 1.50
N SER A 96 -5.28 -7.77 0.68
CA SER A 96 -4.68 -8.08 -0.63
C SER A 96 -4.69 -6.91 -1.60
N LEU A 97 -5.73 -6.07 -1.55
CA LEU A 97 -5.83 -4.86 -2.37
C LEU A 97 -4.79 -3.82 -1.93
N GLY A 98 -4.67 -3.62 -0.61
CA GLY A 98 -3.65 -2.77 -0.02
C GLY A 98 -2.23 -3.20 -0.43
N ASP A 99 -1.93 -4.50 -0.36
CA ASP A 99 -0.64 -5.04 -0.80
C ASP A 99 -0.36 -4.79 -2.28
N GLU A 100 -1.37 -4.97 -3.14
CA GLU A 100 -1.23 -4.73 -4.57
C GLU A 100 -0.96 -3.26 -4.89
N ILE A 101 -1.64 -2.34 -4.20
CA ILE A 101 -1.44 -0.90 -4.38
C ILE A 101 -0.04 -0.49 -3.88
N HIS A 102 0.37 -0.94 -2.70
CA HIS A 102 1.72 -0.64 -2.16
C HIS A 102 2.83 -1.22 -3.04
N LYS A 103 2.61 -2.42 -3.59
CA LYS A 103 3.53 -3.00 -4.56
C LYS A 103 3.64 -2.13 -5.81
N LEU A 104 2.53 -1.66 -6.37
CA LEU A 104 2.56 -0.77 -7.53
C LEU A 104 3.30 0.54 -7.22
N VAL A 105 3.07 1.15 -6.06
CA VAL A 105 3.81 2.35 -5.62
C VAL A 105 5.31 2.07 -5.59
N ARG A 106 5.73 0.96 -4.97
CA ARG A 106 7.14 0.55 -4.92
C ARG A 106 7.72 0.33 -6.32
N ASP A 107 7.01 -0.40 -7.18
CA ASP A 107 7.43 -0.68 -8.54
C ASP A 107 7.65 0.62 -9.35
N TYR A 108 6.81 1.64 -9.14
CA TYR A 108 6.98 2.98 -9.74
C TYR A 108 8.22 3.72 -9.20
N LEU A 109 8.47 3.68 -7.90
CA LEU A 109 9.64 4.34 -7.28
C LEU A 109 10.95 3.70 -7.73
N ASP A 110 10.99 2.37 -7.81
CA ASP A 110 12.17 1.64 -8.26
C ASP A 110 12.56 2.05 -9.70
N LEU A 111 11.57 2.17 -10.60
CA LEU A 111 11.81 2.64 -11.97
C LEU A 111 12.24 4.12 -12.02
N GLU A 112 11.66 4.95 -11.15
CA GLU A 112 12.03 6.35 -11.06
C GLU A 112 13.49 6.53 -10.62
N ILE A 113 13.98 5.74 -9.66
CA ILE A 113 15.39 5.74 -9.26
C ILE A 113 16.27 5.46 -10.48
N VAL A 114 15.93 4.45 -11.28
CA VAL A 114 16.68 4.10 -12.49
C VAL A 114 16.67 5.24 -13.49
N ALA A 115 15.50 5.83 -13.76
CA ALA A 115 15.35 6.96 -14.67
C ALA A 115 16.18 8.16 -14.23
N ARG A 116 16.09 8.55 -12.96
CA ARG A 116 16.82 9.69 -12.41
C ARG A 116 18.32 9.47 -12.36
N SER A 117 18.76 8.25 -12.07
CA SER A 117 20.18 7.88 -12.14
C SER A 117 20.72 8.07 -13.55
N LYS A 118 19.91 7.76 -14.58
CA LYS A 118 20.27 8.04 -15.98
C LYS A 118 20.29 9.55 -16.27
N LEU A 119 19.28 10.31 -15.85
CA LEU A 119 19.26 11.77 -16.02
C LEU A 119 20.49 12.44 -15.39
N LYS A 120 20.85 12.04 -14.16
CA LYS A 120 22.04 12.55 -13.47
C LYS A 120 23.32 12.24 -14.24
N TYR A 121 23.45 11.02 -14.76
CA TYR A 121 24.59 10.67 -15.61
C TYR A 121 24.70 11.59 -16.84
N TYR A 122 23.58 11.92 -17.50
CA TYR A 122 23.60 12.86 -18.63
C TYR A 122 23.96 14.29 -18.22
N ALA A 123 23.45 14.77 -17.08
CA ALA A 123 23.76 16.09 -16.55
C ALA A 123 25.24 16.26 -16.19
N ASP A 124 25.83 15.27 -15.50
CA ASP A 124 27.25 15.28 -15.11
C ASP A 124 28.21 15.25 -16.33
N HIS A 125 27.71 14.81 -17.50
CA HIS A 125 28.47 14.74 -18.75
C HIS A 125 28.11 15.86 -19.76
N ASN A 126 27.49 16.95 -19.31
CA ASN A 126 27.22 18.19 -20.08
C ASN A 126 26.51 17.97 -21.43
N LEU A 127 25.42 17.21 -21.45
CA LEU A 127 24.61 17.04 -22.66
C LEU A 127 23.44 18.03 -22.81
N GLU A 128 23.11 18.88 -21.81
CA GLU A 128 22.21 20.05 -21.95
C GLU A 128 22.21 21.00 -20.72
N ASP A 129 21.61 22.20 -20.91
CA ASP A 129 21.73 23.50 -20.22
C ASP A 129 21.20 23.62 -18.76
N ASP A 130 21.82 24.52 -17.98
CA ASP A 130 21.84 24.66 -16.50
C ASP A 130 20.49 24.96 -15.79
N THR A 131 19.36 25.01 -16.50
CA THR A 131 18.08 25.47 -15.94
C THR A 131 17.28 24.36 -15.23
N GLU A 132 17.63 23.09 -15.43
CA GLU A 132 16.86 21.93 -14.95
C GLU A 132 17.36 21.30 -13.63
N ASN A 133 18.49 21.77 -13.09
CA ASN A 133 19.02 21.29 -11.82
C ASN A 133 18.08 21.56 -10.62
N LEU A 134 17.26 22.62 -10.70
CA LEU A 134 16.26 22.94 -9.66
C LEU A 134 15.07 21.97 -9.65
N THR A 135 14.70 21.39 -10.79
CA THR A 135 13.59 20.43 -10.89
C THR A 135 13.98 19.04 -10.37
N LEU A 136 15.25 18.65 -10.52
CA LEU A 136 15.78 17.41 -9.96
C LEU A 136 15.77 17.42 -8.43
N ASN A 137 16.18 18.52 -7.79
CA ASN A 137 16.24 18.64 -6.33
C ASN A 137 14.85 18.64 -5.67
N ASN A 138 13.86 19.36 -6.21
CA ASN A 138 12.50 19.36 -5.66
C ASN A 138 11.83 17.98 -5.76
N CYS A 139 12.12 17.23 -6.81
CA CYS A 139 11.61 15.87 -6.94
C CYS A 139 12.32 14.85 -6.02
N GLN A 140 13.54 15.16 -5.56
CA GLN A 140 14.28 14.27 -4.67
C GLN A 140 13.68 14.22 -3.27
N LEU A 141 13.10 15.34 -2.81
CA LEU A 141 12.32 15.41 -1.57
C LEU A 141 11.02 14.61 -1.67
N GLU A 142 10.31 14.68 -2.80
CA GLU A 142 9.07 13.92 -3.04
C GLU A 142 9.32 12.40 -3.02
N LEU A 143 10.45 11.96 -3.59
CA LEU A 143 10.88 10.56 -3.51
C LEU A 143 11.16 10.11 -2.07
N GLU A 144 11.80 10.95 -1.26
CA GLU A 144 12.11 10.63 0.13
C GLU A 144 10.83 10.43 0.95
N ASP A 145 9.84 11.30 0.77
CA ASP A 145 8.51 11.16 1.38
C ASP A 145 7.82 9.86 0.94
N ASP A 146 7.85 9.55 -0.37
CA ASP A 146 7.30 8.29 -0.91
C ASP A 146 7.95 7.04 -0.29
N PHE A 147 9.26 7.08 -0.01
CA PHE A 147 9.98 5.99 0.65
C PHE A 147 9.64 5.87 2.15
N ILE A 148 9.47 7.00 2.83
CA ILE A 148 9.03 7.02 4.23
C ILE A 148 7.67 6.36 4.36
N ASP A 149 6.71 6.73 3.50
CA ASP A 149 5.36 6.14 3.49
C ASP A 149 5.40 4.61 3.30
N LEU A 150 6.20 4.12 2.33
CA LEU A 150 6.37 2.69 2.11
C LEU A 150 6.99 1.97 3.31
N LYS A 151 7.99 2.58 3.94
CA LYS A 151 8.66 2.00 5.10
C LYS A 151 7.69 1.92 6.28
N LEU A 152 6.92 2.97 6.53
CA LEU A 152 5.89 2.99 7.57
C LEU A 152 4.86 1.90 7.34
N TYR A 153 4.44 1.68 6.08
CA TYR A 153 3.52 0.59 5.75
C TYR A 153 4.10 -0.80 6.07
N ASP A 154 5.35 -1.06 5.67
CA ASP A 154 6.03 -2.33 5.97
C ASP A 154 6.15 -2.58 7.48
N GLU A 155 6.50 -1.55 8.25
CA GLU A 155 6.57 -1.61 9.71
C GLU A 155 5.19 -1.88 10.33
N GLN A 156 4.14 -1.21 9.88
CA GLN A 156 2.75 -1.44 10.32
C GLN A 156 2.32 -2.90 10.07
N ARG A 157 2.65 -3.46 8.91
CA ARG A 157 2.36 -4.86 8.56
C ARG A 157 3.09 -5.84 9.49
N GLN A 158 4.35 -5.55 9.81
CA GLN A 158 5.12 -6.37 10.75
C GLN A 158 4.52 -6.32 12.15
N LEU A 159 4.13 -5.14 12.64
CA LEU A 159 3.47 -4.98 13.93
C LEU A 159 2.16 -5.78 13.99
N GLN A 160 1.30 -5.65 12.97
CA GLN A 160 0.04 -6.38 12.93
C GLN A 160 0.25 -7.91 12.94
N ARG A 161 1.30 -8.39 12.27
CA ARG A 161 1.66 -9.82 12.30
C ARG A 161 2.09 -10.26 13.70
N ILE A 162 2.88 -9.44 14.41
CA ILE A 162 3.32 -9.72 15.78
C ILE A 162 2.11 -9.74 16.73
N GLU A 163 1.18 -8.80 16.59
CA GLU A 163 -0.06 -8.75 17.39
C GLU A 163 -0.93 -9.99 17.19
N ASN A 164 -1.10 -10.42 15.94
CA ASN A 164 -1.83 -11.66 15.62
C ASN A 164 -1.16 -12.88 16.25
N LEU A 165 0.17 -13.01 16.11
CA LEU A 165 0.92 -14.10 16.75
C LEU A 165 0.78 -14.08 18.27
N ASN A 166 0.81 -12.90 18.90
CA ASN A 166 0.63 -12.79 20.34
C ASN A 166 -0.79 -13.23 20.76
N ARG A 167 -1.81 -12.89 19.96
CA ARG A 167 -3.19 -13.37 20.18
C ARG A 167 -3.27 -14.89 20.09
N ASP A 168 -2.69 -15.48 19.05
CA ASP A 168 -2.65 -16.94 18.87
C ASP A 168 -1.97 -17.63 20.05
N ILE A 169 -0.87 -17.07 20.57
CA ILE A 169 -0.18 -17.57 21.75
C ILE A 169 -1.07 -17.51 23.00
N GLN A 170 -1.81 -16.41 23.20
CA GLN A 170 -2.74 -16.29 24.33
C GLN A 170 -3.87 -17.32 24.23
N ASP A 171 -4.40 -17.56 23.04
CA ASP A 171 -5.45 -18.56 22.80
C ASP A 171 -4.94 -19.97 23.08
N VAL A 172 -3.73 -20.32 22.64
CA VAL A 172 -3.08 -21.59 22.96
C VAL A 172 -2.86 -21.73 24.48
N HIS A 173 -2.40 -20.68 25.15
CA HIS A 173 -2.25 -20.68 26.61
C HIS A 173 -3.58 -20.88 27.32
N HIS A 174 -4.66 -20.26 26.83
CA HIS A 174 -6.00 -20.44 27.36
C HIS A 174 -6.46 -21.90 27.20
N ILE A 175 -6.29 -22.48 26.01
CA ILE A 175 -6.61 -23.89 25.72
C ILE A 175 -5.82 -24.82 26.65
N LEU A 176 -4.51 -24.60 26.84
CA LEU A 176 -3.71 -25.43 27.74
C LEU A 176 -4.17 -25.32 29.20
N LYS A 177 -4.55 -24.12 29.66
CA LYS A 177 -5.11 -23.92 31.01
C LYS A 177 -6.44 -24.64 31.19
N THR A 178 -7.33 -24.60 30.20
CA THR A 178 -8.62 -25.31 30.28
C THR A 178 -8.43 -26.83 30.27
N PHE A 179 -7.51 -27.35 29.45
CA PHE A 179 -7.17 -28.78 29.46
C PHE A 179 -6.55 -29.24 30.78
N THR A 180 -5.64 -28.47 31.36
CA THR A 180 -4.96 -28.83 32.62
C THR A 180 -5.83 -28.63 33.86
N SER A 181 -6.84 -27.76 33.77
CA SER A 181 -7.81 -27.49 34.84
C SER A 181 -9.06 -28.38 34.74
N SER A 182 -9.19 -29.21 33.70
CA SER A 182 -10.26 -30.19 33.57
C SER A 182 -10.02 -31.35 34.55
N PRO A 183 -10.89 -31.60 35.54
CA PRO A 183 -10.68 -32.65 36.53
C PRO A 183 -10.64 -34.01 35.84
N LYS A 184 -9.66 -34.85 36.21
CA LYS A 184 -9.68 -36.29 35.90
C LYS A 184 -11.05 -36.82 36.30
N ASN A 185 -11.87 -37.14 35.30
CA ASN A 185 -13.15 -37.80 35.51
C ASN A 185 -12.84 -39.13 36.19
N LYS A 186 -13.06 -39.19 37.51
CA LYS A 186 -12.86 -40.41 38.29
C LYS A 186 -13.91 -41.40 37.81
N SER A 187 -13.50 -42.30 36.92
CA SER A 187 -14.22 -43.54 36.65
C SER A 187 -14.27 -44.35 37.96
N SER A 188 -15.39 -44.24 38.66
CA SER A 188 -15.79 -45.16 39.73
C SER A 188 -16.44 -46.36 39.08
N TRP A 189 -15.75 -47.50 39.11
CA TRP A 189 -16.32 -48.85 39.15
C TRP A 189 -15.49 -49.66 40.15
#